data_AF-A0A950HNE9-F1
#
_entry.id   AF-A0A950HNE9-F1
#
_cell.length_a   1.000
_cell.length_b   1.000
_cell.length_c   1.000
_cell.angle_alpha   90.00
_cell.angle_beta   90.00
_cell.angle_gamma   90.00
#
_symmetry.space_group_name_H-M   'P 1'
#
loop_
_entity.id
_entity.type
_entity.pdbx_description
1 polymer ?
#
loop_
_entity_poly.entity_id
_entity_poly.type
_entity_poly.pdbx_seq_one_letter_code
_entity_poly.pdbx_strand_id
1 'polypeptide(L)'
;MELGREPAELSKEQRQLLHRAHQHLRNASHALEALTVVEPVRGRWVATPAPVEALEAAQNDLHRACQKLWRVHRELLCCDPPAGALDTESGGL
;
A
#
# COMPACT_ATOMS: atom_id res chain seq x y z
N MET A 1 -9.12 12.55 25.19
CA MET A 1 -9.34 12.07 23.82
C MET A 1 -8.73 13.12 22.91
N GLU A 2 -7.58 12.85 22.32
CA GLU A 2 -7.03 13.76 21.30
C GLU A 2 -7.96 13.67 20.08
N LEU A 3 -8.65 14.76 19.79
CA LEU A 3 -9.42 14.88 18.55
C LEU A 3 -8.39 14.89 17.42
N GLY A 4 -8.44 13.87 16.55
CA GLY A 4 -7.59 13.83 15.36
C GLY A 4 -7.79 15.10 14.53
N ARG A 5 -6.69 15.63 13.97
CA ARG A 5 -6.76 16.81 13.09
C ARG A 5 -7.66 16.52 11.90
N GLU A 6 -8.53 17.44 11.54
CA GLU A 6 -9.32 17.31 10.34
C GLU A 6 -8.43 17.49 9.10
N PRO A 7 -8.73 16.80 7.97
CA PRO A 7 -7.97 16.97 6.73
C PRO A 7 -7.90 18.42 6.22
N ALA A 8 -8.88 19.25 6.59
CA ALA A 8 -8.92 20.67 6.26
C ALA A 8 -7.86 21.51 7.00
N GLU A 9 -7.39 21.03 8.15
CA GLU A 9 -6.39 21.71 9.00
C GLU A 9 -4.95 21.40 8.59
N LEU A 10 -4.77 20.48 7.62
CA LEU A 10 -3.44 20.10 7.14
C LEU A 10 -2.81 21.19 6.27
N SER A 11 -1.53 21.45 6.53
CA SER A 11 -0.70 22.29 5.67
C SER A 11 -0.66 21.74 4.23
N LYS A 12 -0.29 22.59 3.27
CA LYS A 12 -0.14 22.16 1.87
C LYS A 12 0.85 20.99 1.74
N GLU A 13 1.95 21.02 2.49
CA GLU A 13 2.97 19.97 2.50
C GLU A 13 2.45 18.67 3.09
N GLN A 14 1.70 18.75 4.21
CA GLN A 14 1.07 17.58 4.83
C GLN A 14 0.04 16.92 3.92
N ARG A 15 -0.78 17.73 3.22
CA ARG A 15 -1.72 17.23 2.21
C ARG A 15 -0.99 16.55 1.04
N GLN A 16 0.12 17.12 0.59
CA GLN A 16 0.95 16.50 -0.45
C GLN A 16 1.57 15.18 0.02
N LEU A 17 2.03 15.12 1.28
CA LEU A 17 2.56 13.89 1.87
C LEU A 17 1.49 12.78 1.91
N LEU A 18 0.29 13.12 2.40
CA LEU A 18 -0.84 12.20 2.44
C LEU A 18 -1.22 11.73 1.03
N HIS A 19 -1.33 12.65 0.07
CA HIS A 19 -1.61 12.32 -1.33
C HIS A 19 -0.56 11.38 -1.94
N ARG A 20 0.73 11.64 -1.69
CA ARG A 20 1.82 10.75 -2.15
C ARG A 20 1.74 9.37 -1.52
N ALA A 21 1.39 9.26 -0.25
CA ALA A 21 1.22 7.97 0.42
C ALA A 21 0.05 7.17 -0.19
N HIS A 22 -1.08 7.83 -0.46
CA HIS A 22 -2.24 7.22 -1.15
C HIS A 22 -1.88 6.78 -2.57
N GLN A 23 -1.22 7.66 -3.33
CA GLN A 23 -0.80 7.34 -4.70
C GLN A 23 0.19 6.18 -4.73
N HIS A 24 1.10 6.10 -3.76
CA HIS A 24 2.04 5.00 -3.65
C HIS A 24 1.34 3.67 -3.38
N LEU A 25 0.36 3.64 -2.45
CA LEU A 25 -0.44 2.44 -2.20
C LEU A 25 -1.19 1.99 -3.45
N ARG A 26 -1.84 2.94 -4.16
CA ARG A 26 -2.55 2.64 -5.42
C ARG A 26 -1.62 2.01 -6.46
N ASN A 27 -0.43 2.59 -6.64
CA ASN A 27 0.55 2.08 -7.60
C ASN A 27 1.04 0.68 -7.23
N ALA A 28 1.31 0.42 -5.95
CA ALA A 28 1.73 -0.90 -5.49
C ALA A 28 0.63 -1.96 -5.66
N SER A 29 -0.64 -1.61 -5.39
CA SER A 29 -1.79 -2.49 -5.65
C SER A 29 -1.89 -2.85 -7.12
N HIS A 30 -1.84 -1.84 -8.00
CA HIS A 30 -1.91 -2.06 -9.44
C HIS A 30 -0.72 -2.89 -9.97
N ALA A 31 0.47 -2.73 -9.40
CA ALA A 31 1.64 -3.53 -9.77
C ALA A 31 1.43 -5.00 -9.42
N LEU A 32 0.90 -5.31 -8.23
CA LEU A 32 0.58 -6.68 -7.84
C LEU A 32 -0.56 -7.28 -8.68
N GLU A 33 -1.61 -6.50 -8.95
CA GLU A 33 -2.72 -6.89 -9.81
C GLU A 33 -2.24 -7.24 -11.22
N ALA A 34 -1.33 -6.44 -11.80
CA ALA A 34 -0.77 -6.69 -13.14
C ALA A 34 0.00 -8.02 -13.23
N LEU A 35 0.51 -8.53 -12.11
CA LEU A 35 1.23 -9.81 -12.04
C LEU A 35 0.32 -11.00 -11.73
N THR A 36 -0.88 -10.76 -11.19
CA THR A 36 -1.77 -11.82 -10.67
C THR A 36 -3.07 -11.97 -11.48
N VAL A 37 -3.56 -10.90 -12.09
CA VAL A 37 -4.78 -10.91 -12.89
C VAL A 37 -4.43 -11.24 -14.34
N VAL A 38 -4.64 -12.50 -14.71
CA VAL A 38 -4.55 -12.95 -16.10
C VAL A 38 -5.96 -13.29 -16.58
N GLU A 39 -6.59 -12.38 -17.34
CA GLU A 39 -7.84 -12.70 -18.03
C GLU A 39 -7.54 -13.60 -19.24
N PRO A 40 -8.08 -14.83 -19.30
CA PRO A 40 -7.84 -15.71 -20.44
C PRO A 40 -8.62 -15.21 -21.65
N VAL A 41 -7.92 -14.65 -22.64
CA VAL A 41 -8.54 -14.27 -23.92
C VAL A 41 -8.67 -15.52 -24.80
N ARG A 42 -9.92 -15.90 -25.12
CA ARG A 42 -10.22 -17.07 -25.96
C ARG A 42 -9.49 -16.99 -27.31
N GLY A 43 -8.67 -17.99 -27.62
CA GLY A 43 -7.91 -18.06 -28.87
C GLY A 43 -6.57 -17.32 -28.86
N ARG A 44 -6.13 -16.78 -27.72
CA ARG A 44 -4.75 -16.27 -27.52
C ARG A 44 -3.94 -17.19 -26.61
N TRP A 45 -2.62 -17.11 -26.75
CA TRP A 45 -1.67 -17.83 -25.89
C TRP A 45 -1.88 -17.46 -24.41
N VAL A 46 -1.87 -18.48 -23.54
CA VAL A 46 -1.93 -18.30 -22.09
C VAL A 46 -0.70 -17.50 -21.66
N ALA A 47 -0.91 -16.39 -20.94
CA ALA A 47 0.20 -15.59 -20.44
C ALA A 47 1.06 -16.45 -19.51
N THR A 48 2.38 -16.38 -19.67
CA THR A 48 3.31 -16.99 -18.73
C THR A 48 3.08 -16.35 -17.36
N PRO A 49 2.91 -17.14 -16.28
CA PRO A 49 2.76 -16.58 -14.95
C PRO A 49 3.99 -15.74 -14.60
N ALA A 50 3.78 -14.69 -13.81
CA ALA A 50 4.88 -13.87 -13.31
C ALA A 50 5.89 -14.74 -12.53
N PRO A 51 7.21 -14.48 -12.67
CA PRO A 51 8.21 -15.16 -11.85
C PRO A 51 7.96 -14.88 -10.36
N VAL A 52 8.27 -15.87 -9.52
CA VAL A 52 8.00 -15.82 -8.07
C VAL A 52 8.66 -14.61 -7.44
N GLU A 53 9.89 -14.29 -7.86
CA GLU A 53 10.65 -13.15 -7.35
C GLU A 53 9.95 -11.81 -7.63
N ALA A 54 9.27 -11.69 -8.78
CA ALA A 54 8.51 -10.48 -9.12
C ALA A 54 7.22 -10.37 -8.29
N LEU A 55 6.55 -11.51 -8.02
CA LEU A 55 5.38 -11.55 -7.15
C LEU A 55 5.75 -11.19 -5.71
N GLU A 56 6.83 -11.76 -5.18
CA GLU A 56 7.34 -11.45 -3.83
C GLU A 56 7.73 -9.98 -3.71
N ALA A 57 8.43 -9.43 -4.71
CA ALA A 57 8.78 -8.00 -4.73
C ALA A 57 7.52 -7.11 -4.69
N ALA A 58 6.52 -7.39 -5.53
CA ALA A 58 5.29 -6.61 -5.56
C ALA A 58 4.47 -6.72 -4.27
N GLN A 59 4.42 -7.90 -3.64
CA GLN A 59 3.78 -8.10 -2.34
C GLN A 59 4.50 -7.31 -1.23
N ASN A 60 5.82 -7.34 -1.22
CA ASN A 60 6.64 -6.57 -0.26
C ASN A 60 6.45 -5.06 -0.46
N ASP A 61 6.40 -4.59 -1.71
CA ASP A 61 6.14 -3.18 -2.01
C ASP A 61 4.75 -2.74 -1.55
N LEU A 62 3.73 -3.56 -1.78
CA LEU A 62 2.37 -3.31 -1.29
C LEU A 62 2.34 -3.25 0.24
N HIS A 63 3.01 -4.19 0.92
CA HIS A 63 3.11 -4.20 2.38
C HIS A 63 3.78 -2.92 2.91
N ARG A 64 4.91 -2.51 2.33
CA ARG A 64 5.62 -1.26 2.68
C ARG A 64 4.75 -0.03 2.41
N ALA A 65 3.99 -0.01 1.32
CA ALA A 65 3.08 1.09 1.00
C ALA A 65 1.94 1.21 2.01
N CYS A 66 1.35 0.10 2.43
CA CYS A 66 0.35 0.04 3.50
C CYS A 66 0.91 0.57 4.84
N GLN A 67 2.08 0.09 5.27
CA GLN A 67 2.72 0.56 6.50
C GLN A 67 3.01 2.08 6.45
N LYS A 68 3.52 2.58 5.32
CA LYS A 68 3.78 4.01 5.13
C LYS A 68 2.49 4.82 5.19
N LEU A 69 1.41 4.34 4.57
CA LEU A 69 0.12 5.00 4.59
C LEU A 69 -0.41 5.14 6.02
N TRP A 70 -0.37 4.06 6.80
CA TRP A 70 -0.85 4.08 8.18
C TRP A 70 0.00 4.95 9.09
N ARG A 71 1.32 4.95 8.89
CA ARG A 71 2.21 5.87 9.59
C ARG A 71 1.84 7.34 9.34
N VAL A 72 1.64 7.71 8.07
CA VAL A 72 1.25 9.08 7.69
C VAL A 72 -0.12 9.44 8.25
N HIS A 73 -1.10 8.53 8.23
CA HIS A 73 -2.41 8.77 8.84
C HIS A 73 -2.34 8.92 10.37
N ARG A 74 -1.51 8.12 11.05
CA ARG A 74 -1.31 8.23 12.49
C ARG A 74 -0.62 9.55 12.86
N GLU A 75 0.42 9.93 12.12
CA GLU A 75 1.18 11.16 12.36
C GLU A 75 0.37 12.44 12.07
N LEU A 76 -0.45 12.44 11.02
CA LEU A 76 -1.15 13.64 10.57
C LEU A 76 -2.59 13.76 11.09
N LEU A 77 -3.29 12.63 11.23
CA LEU A 77 -4.73 12.58 11.47
C LEU A 77 -5.11 11.81 12.74
N CYS A 78 -4.12 11.28 13.48
CA CYS A 78 -4.32 10.43 14.65
C CYS A 78 -5.24 9.23 14.37
N CYS A 79 -5.28 8.74 13.13
CA CYS A 79 -6.03 7.54 12.78
C CYS A 79 -5.17 6.32 13.06
N ASP A 80 -5.64 5.46 13.95
CA ASP A 80 -4.97 4.19 14.21
C ASP A 80 -5.24 3.18 13.08
N PRO A 81 -4.24 2.35 12.74
CA PRO A 81 -4.44 1.25 11.82
C PRO A 81 -5.42 0.22 12.38
N PRO A 82 -6.14 -0.51 11.51
CA PRO A 82 -6.86 -1.70 11.94
C PRO A 82 -5.86 -2.74 12.47
N ALA A 83 -6.30 -3.58 13.40
CA ALA A 83 -5.48 -4.64 13.99
C ALA A 83 -4.79 -5.47 12.88
N GLY A 84 -3.47 -5.58 12.94
CA GLY A 84 -2.65 -6.30 11.95
C GLY A 84 -2.09 -5.47 10.78
N ALA A 85 -2.37 -4.16 10.66
CA ALA A 85 -1.83 -3.36 9.56
C ALA A 85 -0.41 -2.81 9.79
N LEU A 86 0.14 -2.95 11.00
CA LEU A 86 1.52 -2.58 11.37
C LEU A 86 2.38 -3.79 11.76
N ASP A 87 1.81 -4.99 11.88
CA ASP A 87 2.51 -6.16 12.38
C ASP A 87 3.07 -7.02 11.24
N THR A 88 4.34 -6.80 10.90
CA THR A 88 5.30 -7.88 10.67
C THR A 88 6.75 -7.37 10.81
N GLU A 89 7.11 -6.84 11.98
CA GLU A 89 8.46 -7.04 12.52
C GLU A 89 8.37 -8.15 13.57
N SER A 90 8.19 -9.38 13.10
CA SER A 90 8.41 -10.58 13.92
C SER A 90 9.25 -11.53 13.08
N GLY A 91 10.58 -11.45 13.28
CA GLY A 91 11.54 -12.28 12.57
C GLY A 91 12.96 -11.75 12.69
N GLY A 92 13.58 -11.96 13.85
CA GLY A 92 15.01 -11.65 14.06
C GLY A 92 15.49 -12.13 15.43
N LEU A 93 15.68 -13.45 15.52
CA LEU A 93 16.48 -14.25 16.48
C LEU A 93 16.81 -13.65 17.86
#